data_AF-A0A967X9D7-F1
#
_entry.id   AF-A0A967X9D7-F1
#
_cell.length_a   1.000
_cell.length_b   1.000
_cell.length_c   1.000
_cell.angle_alpha   90.00
_cell.angle_beta   90.00
_cell.angle_gamma   90.00
#
_symmetry.space_group_name_H-M   'P 1'
#
loop_
_entity.id
_entity.type
_entity.pdbx_description
1 polymer ?
#
loop_
_entity_poly.entity_id
_entity_poly.type
_entity_poly.pdbx_seq_one_letter_code
_entity_poly.pdbx_strand_id
1 'polypeptide(L)'
;MVESWTTAGLKKGMKRLFDGARETMDQVATQADQTRRLVQAIYRKFHRDHGLPELSPKPFNIEKFNAELAALYREAEAFRNSPVTTMTEQSFVVKKFFISLVSHARNIFFRANQESEAWLKQVLAPLAGQIKGHKHQMEKRLETLRKINQSRETLDAKIAELEAETERLSEDLTTLDRLAQTLEHPVPFEVVSSEQPESQDSRAAL
;
A
#
# COMPACT_ATOMS: atom_id res chain seq x y z
N MET A 1 36.31 -34.78 -18.55
CA MET A 1 37.75 -35.04 -18.32
C MET A 1 37.97 -34.98 -16.81
N VAL A 2 38.16 -36.13 -16.16
CA VAL A 2 38.29 -36.19 -14.69
C VAL A 2 39.74 -35.84 -14.35
N GLU A 3 39.98 -34.66 -13.78
CA GLU A 3 41.34 -34.24 -13.40
C GLU A 3 41.94 -35.22 -12.38
N SER A 4 43.24 -35.49 -12.53
CA SER A 4 43.97 -36.56 -11.87
C SER A 4 43.79 -36.63 -10.35
N TRP A 5 43.70 -37.85 -9.79
CA TRP A 5 43.71 -38.17 -8.36
C TRP A 5 45.10 -37.99 -7.72
N THR A 6 45.77 -36.86 -8.04
CA THR A 6 47.06 -36.49 -7.47
C THR A 6 46.88 -35.43 -6.41
N THR A 7 47.79 -35.40 -5.44
CA THR A 7 47.83 -34.35 -4.40
C THR A 7 47.91 -32.94 -5.01
N ALA A 8 48.52 -32.78 -6.20
CA ALA A 8 48.54 -31.53 -6.96
C ALA A 8 47.15 -31.17 -7.53
N GLY A 9 46.44 -32.13 -8.15
CA GLY A 9 45.07 -31.95 -8.61
C GLY A 9 44.11 -31.56 -7.49
N LEU A 10 44.24 -32.21 -6.33
CA LEU A 10 43.46 -31.89 -5.14
C LEU A 10 43.72 -30.44 -4.66
N LYS A 11 44.99 -30.01 -4.56
CA LYS A 11 45.34 -28.64 -4.19
C LYS A 11 44.78 -27.60 -5.18
N LYS A 12 44.79 -27.90 -6.49
CA LYS A 12 44.20 -27.06 -7.54
C LYS A 12 42.67 -26.95 -7.37
N GLY A 13 41.99 -28.06 -7.11
CA GLY A 13 40.54 -28.11 -6.86
C GLY A 13 40.13 -27.31 -5.61
N MET A 14 40.88 -27.45 -4.51
CA MET A 14 40.68 -26.67 -3.28
C MET A 14 40.83 -25.17 -3.52
N LYS A 15 41.85 -24.75 -4.29
CA LYS A 15 42.02 -23.36 -4.68
C LYS A 15 40.82 -22.85 -5.49
N ARG A 16 40.44 -23.56 -6.55
CA ARG A 16 39.33 -23.18 -7.44
C ARG A 16 38.00 -23.00 -6.69
N LEU A 17 37.72 -23.87 -5.71
CA LEU A 17 36.53 -23.76 -4.86
C LEU A 17 36.55 -22.46 -4.03
N PHE A 18 37.68 -22.11 -3.44
CA PHE A 18 37.81 -20.90 -2.61
C PHE A 18 37.90 -19.62 -3.43
N ASP A 19 38.51 -19.64 -4.61
CA ASP A 19 38.48 -18.53 -5.57
C ASP A 19 37.03 -18.22 -6.00
N GLY A 20 36.27 -19.25 -6.40
CA GLY A 20 34.86 -19.10 -6.77
C GLY A 20 33.95 -18.70 -5.60
N ALA A 21 34.24 -19.15 -4.38
CA ALA A 21 33.52 -18.70 -3.18
C ALA A 21 33.74 -17.20 -2.93
N ARG A 22 34.97 -16.69 -3.09
CA ARG A 22 35.25 -15.25 -2.96
C ARG A 22 34.52 -14.45 -4.02
N GLU A 23 34.64 -14.84 -5.29
CA GLU A 23 33.95 -14.19 -6.41
C GLU A 23 32.43 -14.15 -6.22
N THR A 24 31.83 -15.24 -5.70
CA THR A 24 30.40 -15.29 -5.37
C THR A 24 30.04 -14.28 -4.27
N MET A 25 30.88 -14.13 -3.23
CA MET A 25 30.62 -13.16 -2.16
C MET A 25 30.78 -11.71 -2.64
N ASP A 26 31.77 -11.42 -3.50
CA ASP A 26 31.95 -10.10 -4.12
C ASP A 26 30.72 -9.68 -4.95
N GLN A 27 30.12 -10.63 -5.68
CA GLN A 27 28.86 -10.44 -6.41
C GLN A 27 27.68 -10.19 -5.45
N VAL A 28 27.55 -10.99 -4.38
CA VAL A 28 26.52 -10.80 -3.34
C VAL A 28 26.66 -9.44 -2.65
N ALA A 29 27.88 -8.97 -2.37
CA ALA A 29 28.14 -7.66 -1.78
C ALA A 29 27.70 -6.52 -2.72
N THR A 30 28.01 -6.65 -4.01
CA THR A 30 27.55 -5.71 -5.05
C THR A 30 26.02 -5.64 -5.12
N GLN A 31 25.34 -6.79 -5.13
CA GLN A 31 23.88 -6.86 -5.18
C GLN A 31 23.23 -6.34 -3.88
N ALA A 32 23.85 -6.56 -2.73
CA ALA A 32 23.42 -6.01 -1.45
C ALA A 32 23.49 -4.47 -1.44
N ASP A 33 24.57 -3.87 -1.97
CA ASP A 33 24.68 -2.41 -2.07
C ASP A 33 23.67 -1.81 -3.06
N GLN A 34 23.43 -2.47 -4.20
CA GLN A 34 22.36 -2.08 -5.13
C GLN A 34 20.98 -2.09 -4.46
N THR A 35 20.67 -3.15 -3.71
CA THR A 35 19.42 -3.30 -2.95
C THR A 35 19.28 -2.20 -1.90
N ARG A 36 20.35 -1.90 -1.16
CA ARG A 36 20.43 -0.79 -0.20
C ARG A 36 20.14 0.57 -0.86
N ARG A 37 20.73 0.84 -2.04
CA ARG A 37 20.48 2.08 -2.81
C ARG A 37 19.04 2.19 -3.30
N LEU A 38 18.46 1.08 -3.79
CA LEU A 38 17.06 1.03 -4.23
C LEU A 38 16.12 1.36 -3.07
N VAL A 39 16.32 0.73 -1.92
CA VAL A 39 15.56 1.00 -0.70
C VAL A 39 15.68 2.48 -0.28
N GLN A 40 16.89 3.04 -0.25
CA GLN A 40 17.08 4.47 0.03
C GLN A 40 16.38 5.39 -0.99
N ALA A 41 16.34 5.01 -2.27
CA ALA A 41 15.61 5.75 -3.30
C ALA A 41 14.09 5.69 -3.09
N ILE A 42 13.55 4.53 -2.68
CA ILE A 42 12.14 4.37 -2.29
C ILE A 42 11.81 5.30 -1.11
N TYR A 43 12.62 5.28 -0.04
CA TYR A 43 12.42 6.18 1.11
C TYR A 43 12.40 7.67 0.71
N ARG A 44 13.39 8.12 -0.09
CA ARG A 44 13.43 9.52 -0.57
C ARG A 44 12.22 9.88 -1.44
N LYS A 45 11.73 8.95 -2.28
CA LYS A 45 10.52 9.16 -3.08
C LYS A 45 9.28 9.26 -2.19
N PHE A 46 9.09 8.32 -1.26
CA PHE A 46 7.97 8.33 -0.32
C PHE A 46 7.96 9.58 0.58
N HIS A 47 9.13 10.04 1.05
CA HIS A 47 9.28 11.30 1.76
C HIS A 47 8.80 12.49 0.91
N ARG A 48 9.26 12.61 -0.34
CA ARG A 48 8.91 13.70 -1.26
C ARG A 48 7.42 13.70 -1.63
N ASP A 49 6.90 12.55 -2.03
CA ASP A 49 5.56 12.44 -2.64
C ASP A 49 4.44 12.39 -1.59
N HIS A 50 4.75 12.05 -0.33
CA HIS A 50 3.77 11.85 0.74
C HIS A 50 4.11 12.55 2.08
N GLY A 51 5.18 13.34 2.17
CA GLY A 51 5.52 14.14 3.36
C GLY A 51 5.89 13.31 4.61
N LEU A 52 6.31 12.06 4.41
CA LEU A 52 6.58 11.10 5.50
C LEU A 52 7.90 11.43 6.23
N PRO A 53 8.07 11.08 7.51
CA PRO A 53 9.33 11.32 8.23
C PRO A 53 10.54 10.70 7.52
N GLU A 54 11.70 11.38 7.56
CA GLU A 54 12.95 10.86 6.99
C GLU A 54 13.48 9.68 7.81
N LEU A 55 12.95 8.50 7.51
CA LEU A 55 13.42 7.23 8.04
C LEU A 55 14.74 6.85 7.35
N SER A 56 15.85 7.00 8.06
CA SER A 56 17.15 6.49 7.61
C SER A 56 17.32 5.02 8.05
N PRO A 57 17.14 4.02 7.17
CA PRO A 57 17.32 2.62 7.54
C PRO A 57 18.78 2.33 7.89
N LYS A 58 18.99 1.54 8.96
CA LYS A 58 20.33 1.06 9.36
C LYS A 58 21.00 0.38 8.16
N PRO A 59 22.27 0.68 7.83
CA PRO A 59 22.95 0.03 6.72
C PRO A 59 23.17 -1.47 7.01
N PHE A 60 22.94 -2.30 5.99
CA PHE A 60 23.37 -3.69 5.99
C PHE A 60 24.89 -3.75 5.79
N ASN A 61 25.60 -4.44 6.70
CA ASN A 61 27.05 -4.58 6.63
C ASN A 61 27.41 -5.97 6.10
N ILE A 62 27.54 -6.09 4.79
CA ILE A 62 28.03 -7.30 4.11
C ILE A 62 29.55 -7.47 4.25
N GLU A 63 30.30 -6.37 4.43
CA GLU A 63 31.78 -6.37 4.45
C GLU A 63 32.39 -7.23 5.56
N LYS A 64 31.67 -7.40 6.68
CA LYS A 64 32.10 -8.33 7.73
C LYS A 64 32.17 -9.78 7.22
N PHE A 65 31.27 -10.19 6.33
CA PHE A 65 31.26 -11.54 5.75
C PHE A 65 32.33 -11.68 4.65
N ASN A 66 32.63 -10.61 3.90
CA ASN A 66 33.82 -10.53 3.04
C ASN A 66 35.11 -10.74 3.86
N ALA A 67 35.25 -10.05 4.99
CA ALA A 67 36.41 -10.17 5.87
C ALA A 67 36.53 -11.56 6.51
N GLU A 68 35.43 -12.15 7.00
CA GLU A 68 35.39 -13.52 7.51
C GLU A 68 35.80 -14.53 6.40
N LEU A 69 35.29 -14.38 5.18
CA LEU A 69 35.64 -15.26 4.05
C LEU A 69 37.09 -15.08 3.59
N ALA A 70 37.63 -13.86 3.62
CA ALA A 70 39.03 -13.58 3.29
C ALA A 70 40.01 -14.11 4.36
N ALA A 71 39.60 -14.17 5.64
CA ALA A 71 40.34 -14.88 6.67
C ALA A 71 40.36 -16.39 6.38
N LEU A 72 39.19 -16.98 6.12
CA LEU A 72 39.05 -18.40 5.80
C LEU A 72 39.80 -18.80 4.51
N TYR A 73 39.88 -17.92 3.51
CA TYR A 73 40.68 -18.13 2.30
C TYR A 73 42.17 -18.29 2.65
N ARG A 74 42.72 -17.43 3.52
CA ARG A 74 44.12 -17.52 3.98
C ARG A 74 44.38 -18.81 4.76
N GLU A 75 43.44 -19.25 5.60
CA GLU A 75 43.51 -20.56 6.27
C GLU A 75 43.50 -21.72 5.27
N ALA A 76 42.65 -21.65 4.23
CA ALA A 76 42.61 -22.66 3.17
C ALA A 76 43.91 -22.70 2.36
N GLU A 77 44.55 -21.57 2.10
CA GLU A 77 45.88 -21.52 1.45
C GLU A 77 46.98 -22.11 2.35
N ALA A 78 47.00 -21.78 3.64
CA ALA A 78 47.93 -22.37 4.60
C ALA A 78 47.75 -23.88 4.72
N PHE A 79 46.50 -24.36 4.79
CA PHE A 79 46.17 -25.78 4.77
C PHE A 79 46.64 -26.47 3.48
N ARG A 80 46.39 -25.87 2.31
CA ARG A 80 46.79 -26.39 0.99
C ARG A 80 48.31 -26.47 0.83
N ASN A 81 49.02 -25.48 1.35
CA ASN A 81 50.48 -25.36 1.19
C ASN A 81 51.27 -26.12 2.28
N SER A 82 50.62 -26.59 3.36
CA SER A 82 51.28 -27.30 4.45
C SER A 82 52.01 -28.60 4.01
N PRO A 83 53.23 -28.87 4.52
CA PRO A 83 53.93 -30.13 4.31
C PRO A 83 53.12 -31.34 4.78
N VAL A 84 52.44 -31.22 5.93
CA VAL A 84 51.59 -32.29 6.51
C VAL A 84 50.49 -32.69 5.53
N THR A 85 49.80 -31.72 4.93
CA THR A 85 48.77 -31.95 3.89
C THR A 85 49.32 -32.62 2.64
N THR A 86 50.65 -32.54 2.41
CA THR A 86 51.31 -33.16 1.25
C THR A 86 51.74 -34.60 1.53
N MET A 87 52.04 -34.93 2.79
CA MET A 87 52.49 -36.24 3.26
C MET A 87 51.36 -37.13 3.85
N THR A 88 50.13 -36.63 3.94
CA THR A 88 48.98 -37.35 4.51
C THR A 88 48.10 -37.97 3.42
N GLU A 89 47.47 -39.10 3.74
CA GLU A 89 46.44 -39.75 2.92
C GLU A 89 45.40 -38.79 2.34
N GLN A 90 45.18 -38.88 1.02
CA GLN A 90 44.33 -37.94 0.28
C GLN A 90 42.90 -37.93 0.84
N SER A 91 42.33 -39.10 1.13
CA SER A 91 40.99 -39.25 1.71
C SER A 91 40.83 -38.52 3.05
N PHE A 92 41.87 -38.50 3.88
CA PHE A 92 41.87 -37.79 5.15
C PHE A 92 41.99 -36.26 4.93
N VAL A 93 42.86 -35.83 4.01
CA VAL A 93 43.00 -34.42 3.61
C VAL A 93 41.69 -33.86 3.06
N VAL A 94 41.01 -34.58 2.16
CA VAL A 94 39.68 -34.24 1.64
C VAL A 94 38.67 -34.12 2.78
N LYS A 95 38.56 -35.14 3.63
CA LYS A 95 37.61 -35.14 4.76
C LYS A 95 37.84 -33.95 5.71
N LYS A 96 39.09 -33.67 6.07
CA LYS A 96 39.44 -32.54 6.94
C LYS A 96 39.14 -31.19 6.27
N PHE A 97 39.40 -31.03 4.98
CA PHE A 97 39.05 -29.83 4.21
C PHE A 97 37.54 -29.57 4.18
N PHE A 98 36.72 -30.59 3.91
CA PHE A 98 35.26 -30.42 3.88
C PHE A 98 34.66 -30.12 5.25
N ILE A 99 35.11 -30.82 6.30
CA ILE A 99 34.61 -30.61 7.68
C ILE A 99 35.07 -29.25 8.23
N SER A 100 36.33 -28.88 8.03
CA SER A 100 36.90 -27.68 8.66
C SER A 100 36.64 -26.40 7.86
N LEU A 101 36.89 -26.42 6.55
CA LEU A 101 36.97 -25.20 5.72
C LEU A 101 35.70 -24.98 4.89
N VAL A 102 35.25 -25.98 4.12
CA VAL A 102 34.03 -25.86 3.28
C VAL A 102 32.79 -25.64 4.15
N SER A 103 32.70 -26.30 5.30
CA SER A 103 31.56 -26.13 6.21
C SER A 103 31.58 -24.77 6.92
N HIS A 104 32.77 -24.18 7.17
CA HIS A 104 32.87 -22.79 7.61
C HIS A 104 32.41 -21.80 6.53
N ALA A 105 32.86 -21.98 5.28
CA ALA A 105 32.44 -21.14 4.17
C ALA A 105 30.90 -21.17 3.99
N ARG A 106 30.30 -22.37 4.05
CA ARG A 106 28.84 -22.54 4.04
C ARG A 106 28.15 -21.78 5.18
N ASN A 107 28.71 -21.81 6.39
CA ASN A 107 28.15 -21.10 7.55
C ASN A 107 28.22 -19.57 7.39
N ILE A 108 29.30 -19.03 6.80
CA ILE A 108 29.43 -17.60 6.47
C ILE A 108 28.31 -17.19 5.50
N PHE A 109 28.13 -17.93 4.39
CA PHE A 109 27.03 -17.66 3.44
C PHE A 109 25.63 -17.78 4.07
N PHE A 110 25.41 -18.79 4.92
CA PHE A 110 24.13 -18.97 5.62
C PHE A 110 23.81 -17.79 6.53
N ARG A 111 24.78 -17.35 7.36
CA ARG A 111 24.64 -16.16 8.22
C ARG A 111 24.43 -14.89 7.40
N ALA A 112 25.15 -14.72 6.29
CA ALA A 112 24.99 -13.58 5.40
C ALA A 112 23.57 -13.50 4.80
N ASN A 113 23.02 -14.62 4.34
CA ASN A 113 21.64 -14.69 3.85
C ASN A 113 20.62 -14.38 4.97
N GLN A 114 20.74 -15.06 6.12
CA GLN A 114 19.83 -14.87 7.25
C GLN A 114 19.78 -13.41 7.73
N GLU A 115 20.94 -12.75 7.80
CA GLU A 115 21.01 -11.35 8.23
C GLU A 115 20.51 -10.38 7.14
N SER A 116 20.76 -10.67 5.86
CA SER A 116 20.19 -9.91 4.74
C SER A 116 18.66 -9.95 4.73
N GLU A 117 18.07 -11.14 4.91
CA GLU A 117 16.62 -11.29 5.05
C GLU A 117 16.06 -10.56 6.27
N ALA A 118 16.72 -10.66 7.42
CA ALA A 118 16.30 -9.99 8.65
C ALA A 118 16.34 -8.46 8.49
N TRP A 119 17.42 -7.95 7.89
CA TRP A 119 17.56 -6.54 7.55
C TRP A 119 16.46 -6.07 6.59
N LEU A 120 16.21 -6.80 5.50
CA LEU A 120 15.17 -6.46 4.54
C LEU A 120 13.78 -6.41 5.19
N LYS A 121 13.44 -7.40 6.04
CA LYS A 121 12.20 -7.43 6.81
C LYS A 121 12.07 -6.22 7.74
N GLN A 122 13.13 -5.87 8.48
CA GLN A 122 13.16 -4.70 9.36
C GLN A 122 12.96 -3.38 8.60
N VAL A 123 13.52 -3.26 7.40
CA VAL A 123 13.46 -2.01 6.62
C VAL A 123 12.16 -1.89 5.80
N LEU A 124 11.54 -3.01 5.40
CA LEU A 124 10.24 -2.98 4.70
C LEU A 124 9.03 -2.83 5.65
N ALA A 125 9.13 -3.30 6.91
CA ALA A 125 8.04 -3.21 7.89
C ALA A 125 7.45 -1.78 8.08
N PRO A 126 8.24 -0.71 8.31
CA PRO A 126 7.69 0.63 8.44
C PRO A 126 7.08 1.17 7.15
N LEU A 127 7.64 0.84 5.97
CA LEU A 127 7.07 1.23 4.67
C LEU A 127 5.68 0.60 4.48
N ALA A 128 5.54 -0.70 4.76
CA ALA A 128 4.25 -1.40 4.68
C ALA A 128 3.22 -0.82 5.67
N GLY A 129 3.65 -0.48 6.89
CA GLY A 129 2.82 0.19 7.89
C GLY A 129 2.30 1.55 7.43
N GLN A 130 3.18 2.39 6.86
CA GLN A 130 2.81 3.72 6.35
C GLN A 130 1.92 3.67 5.11
N ILE A 131 2.16 2.74 4.18
CA ILE A 131 1.26 2.51 3.03
C ILE A 131 -0.16 2.16 3.51
N LYS A 132 -0.27 1.25 4.51
CA LYS A 132 -1.56 0.88 5.10
C LYS A 132 -2.23 2.06 5.83
N GLY A 133 -1.46 2.86 6.57
CA GLY A 133 -1.95 4.06 7.24
C GLY A 133 -2.47 5.12 6.27
N HIS A 134 -1.74 5.39 5.18
CA HIS A 134 -2.16 6.34 4.15
C HIS A 134 -3.42 5.87 3.41
N LYS A 135 -3.51 4.58 3.05
CA LYS A 135 -4.73 3.98 2.50
C LYS A 135 -5.93 4.21 3.43
N HIS A 136 -5.79 3.93 4.73
CA HIS A 136 -6.87 4.14 5.69
C HIS A 136 -7.27 5.63 5.82
N GLN A 137 -6.32 6.55 5.74
CA GLN A 137 -6.61 7.99 5.73
C GLN A 137 -7.39 8.41 4.47
N MET A 138 -7.04 7.86 3.30
CA MET A 138 -7.78 8.10 2.05
C MET A 138 -9.21 7.55 2.12
N GLU A 139 -9.39 6.32 2.63
CA GLU A 139 -10.71 5.71 2.87
C GLU A 139 -11.58 6.58 3.79
N LYS A 140 -11.01 7.05 4.92
CA LYS A 140 -11.72 7.94 5.84
C LYS A 140 -12.11 9.28 5.20
N ARG A 141 -11.22 9.90 4.41
CA ARG A 141 -11.54 11.14 3.69
C ARG A 141 -12.68 10.93 2.68
N LEU A 142 -12.66 9.81 1.96
CA LEU A 142 -13.70 9.47 0.98
C LEU A 142 -15.06 9.22 1.66
N GLU A 143 -15.07 8.58 2.82
CA GLU A 143 -16.29 8.40 3.63
C GLU A 143 -16.84 9.74 4.16
N THR A 144 -15.97 10.65 4.61
CA THR A 144 -16.40 12.01 4.98
C THR A 144 -17.01 12.76 3.79
N LEU A 145 -16.43 12.65 2.59
CA LEU A 145 -16.98 13.26 1.37
C LEU A 145 -18.37 12.69 1.00
N ARG A 146 -18.58 11.37 1.14
CA ARG A 146 -19.90 10.76 0.95
C ARG A 146 -20.95 11.32 1.90
N LYS A 147 -20.62 11.44 3.20
CA LYS A 147 -21.54 12.00 4.20
C LYS A 147 -21.88 13.46 3.90
N ILE A 148 -20.90 14.28 3.51
CA ILE A 148 -21.13 15.66 3.09
C ILE A 148 -22.06 15.72 1.87
N ASN A 149 -21.86 14.84 0.89
CA ASN A 149 -22.70 14.77 -0.31
C ASN A 149 -24.15 14.36 0.01
N GLN A 150 -24.36 13.35 0.86
CA GLN A 150 -25.69 12.96 1.37
C GLN A 150 -26.36 14.06 2.19
N SER A 151 -25.60 14.76 3.05
CA SER A 151 -26.12 15.91 3.80
C SER A 151 -26.52 17.06 2.88
N ARG A 152 -25.80 17.26 1.76
CA ARG A 152 -26.18 18.23 0.73
C ARG A 152 -27.46 17.81 0.01
N GLU A 153 -27.59 16.56 -0.42
CA GLU A 153 -28.83 16.03 -1.01
C GLU A 153 -30.04 16.20 -0.06
N THR A 154 -29.83 16.01 1.25
CA THR A 154 -30.85 16.23 2.28
C THR A 154 -31.22 17.71 2.43
N LEU A 155 -30.24 18.62 2.34
CA LEU A 155 -30.47 20.07 2.36
C LEU A 155 -31.18 20.55 1.09
N ASP A 156 -30.73 20.10 -0.08
CA ASP A 156 -31.32 20.41 -1.39
C ASP A 156 -32.81 19.97 -1.41
N ALA A 157 -33.13 18.79 -0.84
CA ALA A 157 -34.52 18.33 -0.67
C ALA A 157 -35.35 19.18 0.31
N LYS A 158 -34.76 19.63 1.43
CA LYS A 158 -35.47 20.47 2.42
C LYS A 158 -35.72 21.89 1.90
N ILE A 159 -34.83 22.41 1.05
CA ILE A 159 -35.04 23.69 0.35
C ILE A 159 -36.24 23.56 -0.59
N ALA A 160 -36.28 22.53 -1.44
CA ALA A 160 -37.41 22.31 -2.35
C ALA A 160 -38.77 22.13 -1.63
N GLU A 161 -38.77 21.48 -0.46
CA GLU A 161 -39.97 21.36 0.40
C GLU A 161 -40.45 22.72 0.92
N LEU A 162 -39.52 23.57 1.38
CA LEU A 162 -39.82 24.92 1.87
C LEU A 162 -40.25 25.86 0.73
N GLU A 163 -39.65 25.77 -0.45
CA GLU A 163 -40.05 26.52 -1.64
C GLU A 163 -41.50 26.19 -2.02
N ALA A 164 -41.84 24.90 -2.10
CA ALA A 164 -43.22 24.45 -2.38
C ALA A 164 -44.22 24.88 -1.28
N GLU A 165 -43.82 24.89 -0.01
CA GLU A 165 -44.64 25.42 1.08
C GLU A 165 -44.86 26.94 0.95
N THR A 166 -43.82 27.71 0.61
CA THR A 166 -43.96 29.16 0.38
C THR A 166 -44.82 29.49 -0.83
N GLU A 167 -44.73 28.71 -1.91
CA GLU A 167 -45.59 28.85 -3.08
C GLU A 167 -47.06 28.60 -2.71
N ARG A 168 -47.35 27.51 -1.99
CA ARG A 168 -48.72 27.21 -1.52
C ARG A 168 -49.27 28.29 -0.58
N LEU A 169 -48.46 28.81 0.37
CA LEU A 169 -48.90 29.92 1.22
C LEU A 169 -49.16 31.21 0.41
N SER A 170 -48.47 31.42 -0.72
CA SER A 170 -48.75 32.57 -1.61
C SER A 170 -50.04 32.40 -2.41
N GLU A 171 -50.38 31.16 -2.81
CA GLU A 171 -51.69 30.82 -3.41
C GLU A 171 -52.83 30.96 -2.39
N ASP A 172 -52.63 30.51 -1.15
CA ASP A 172 -53.58 30.68 -0.04
C ASP A 172 -53.81 32.18 0.25
N LEU A 173 -52.74 32.99 0.33
CA LEU A 173 -52.83 34.44 0.54
C LEU A 173 -53.53 35.17 -0.61
N THR A 174 -53.20 34.87 -1.87
CA THR A 174 -53.86 35.50 -3.04
C THR A 174 -55.31 35.07 -3.18
N THR A 175 -55.68 33.86 -2.71
CA THR A 175 -57.06 33.42 -2.62
C THR A 175 -57.82 34.15 -1.52
N LEU A 176 -57.21 34.35 -0.34
CA LEU A 176 -57.79 35.12 0.75
C LEU A 176 -57.94 36.61 0.40
N ASP A 177 -56.98 37.22 -0.28
CA ASP A 177 -57.06 38.60 -0.76
C ASP A 177 -58.19 38.78 -1.79
N ARG A 178 -58.35 37.82 -2.72
CA ARG A 178 -59.50 37.79 -3.64
C ARG A 178 -60.84 37.68 -2.91
N LEU A 179 -60.91 36.87 -1.85
CA LEU A 179 -62.11 36.76 -1.01
C LEU A 179 -62.38 38.05 -0.22
N ALA A 180 -61.35 38.70 0.31
CA ALA A 180 -61.47 39.99 0.99
C ALA A 180 -62.00 41.08 0.05
N GLN A 181 -61.42 41.22 -1.15
CA GLN A 181 -61.89 42.15 -2.18
C GLN A 181 -63.34 41.86 -2.62
N THR A 182 -63.75 40.60 -2.62
CA THR A 182 -65.15 40.19 -2.90
C THR A 182 -66.11 40.62 -1.77
N LEU A 183 -65.63 40.72 -0.53
CA LEU A 183 -66.41 41.19 0.63
C LEU A 183 -66.42 42.72 0.76
N GLU A 184 -65.36 43.41 0.31
CA GLU A 184 -65.29 44.88 0.30
C GLU A 184 -66.15 45.53 -0.81
N HIS A 185 -66.55 44.78 -1.84
CA HIS A 185 -67.54 45.20 -2.82
C HIS A 185 -68.94 44.62 -2.52
N PRO A 186 -69.81 45.34 -1.79
CA PRO A 186 -71.16 44.86 -1.51
C PRO A 186 -71.98 44.74 -2.79
N VAL A 187 -72.42 43.52 -3.09
CA VAL A 187 -73.36 43.22 -4.18
C VAL A 187 -74.68 43.96 -3.92
N PRO A 188 -75.29 44.63 -4.92
CA PRO A 188 -76.58 45.29 -4.72
C PRO A 188 -77.65 44.29 -4.28
N PHE A 189 -78.27 44.55 -3.13
CA PHE A 189 -79.32 43.69 -2.58
C PHE A 189 -80.66 43.98 -3.25
N GLU A 190 -80.88 43.38 -4.42
CA GLU A 190 -82.21 43.38 -5.05
C GLU A 190 -83.16 42.45 -4.29
N VAL A 191 -83.97 43.04 -3.42
CA VAL A 191 -85.19 42.41 -2.91
C VAL A 191 -86.22 42.41 -4.03
N VAL A 192 -86.52 41.25 -4.59
CA VAL A 192 -87.74 41.05 -5.39
C VAL A 192 -88.66 40.10 -4.65
N SER A 193 -89.83 40.63 -4.29
CA SER A 193 -90.84 39.98 -3.45
C SER A 193 -91.53 38.81 -4.15
N SER A 194 -92.09 37.92 -3.33
CA SER A 194 -92.97 36.83 -3.73
C SER A 194 -94.28 37.31 -4.36
N GLU A 195 -94.64 36.78 -5.53
CA GLU A 195 -96.03 36.72 -6.00
C GLU A 195 -96.25 35.53 -6.96
N GLN A 196 -97.09 34.57 -6.52
CA GLN A 196 -97.93 33.70 -7.36
C GLN A 196 -99.36 34.31 -7.30
N PRO A 197 -100.23 34.22 -8.32
CA PRO A 197 -100.58 32.99 -9.08
C PRO A 197 -100.47 33.22 -10.61
N GLU A 198 -101.09 32.51 -11.57
CA GLU A 198 -102.15 31.47 -11.55
C GLU A 198 -102.02 30.49 -12.74
N SER A 199 -103.05 29.67 -12.97
CA SER A 199 -103.15 28.60 -13.98
C SER A 199 -103.65 29.04 -15.37
N GLN A 200 -103.11 28.43 -16.44
CA GLN A 200 -103.76 28.01 -17.72
C GLN A 200 -102.64 27.56 -18.71
N ASP A 201 -102.81 26.71 -19.72
CA ASP A 201 -103.67 25.53 -19.94
C ASP A 201 -103.10 24.77 -21.17
N SER A 202 -103.27 23.44 -21.23
CA SER A 202 -103.34 22.59 -22.44
C SER A 202 -102.39 22.78 -23.65
N ARG A 203 -101.44 21.83 -23.82
CA ARG A 203 -101.26 20.90 -24.98
C ARG A 203 -99.81 20.38 -25.03
N ALA A 204 -99.45 19.08 -25.06
CA ALA A 204 -99.98 17.83 -25.65
C ALA A 204 -99.26 17.41 -26.94
N ALA A 205 -98.82 16.14 -26.96
CA ALA A 205 -98.26 15.36 -28.09
C ALA A 205 -96.88 15.81 -28.65
N LEU A 206 -95.98 14.90 -29.05
CA LEU A 206 -96.02 13.42 -29.10
C LEU A 206 -94.59 12.86 -28.95
#